data_AF-A0A9N8VLF1-F1
#
_entry.id   AF-A0A9N8VLF1-F1
#
_cell.length_a   1.000
_cell.length_b   1.000
_cell.length_c   1.000
_cell.angle_alpha   90.00
_cell.angle_beta   90.00
_cell.angle_gamma   90.00
#
_symmetry.space_group_name_H-M   'P 1'
#
loop_
_entity.id
_entity.type
_entity.pdbx_description
1 polymer ?
#
loop_
_entity_poly.entity_id
_entity_poly.type
_entity_poly.pdbx_seq_one_letter_code
_entity_poly.pdbx_strand_id
1 'polypeptide(L)'
;RPHNVELALDIKKGLHPKIAEDTPQCFVELIKRCLDVDPRRRPSAEDLMNKIFGWEFEYLYNYDDVESDIYQQFSKANQSVLNVERKPITELHPEAIYTSRPSNDIIEAINSHLNSGLEISD
;
A
#
# COMPACT_ATOMS: atom_id res chain seq x y z
N ARG A 1 1.96 1.90 -15.85
CA ARG A 1 1.70 0.60 -16.51
C ARG A 1 0.22 0.47 -16.84
N PRO A 2 -0.17 -0.37 -17.81
CA PRO A 2 -1.57 -0.64 -18.10
C PRO A 2 -2.33 -1.20 -16.89
N HIS A 3 -3.62 -0.88 -16.75
CA HIS A 3 -4.51 -1.55 -15.79
C HIS A 3 -5.20 -2.73 -16.49
N ASN A 4 -4.43 -3.79 -16.75
CA ASN A 4 -4.85 -4.98 -17.48
C ASN A 4 -4.86 -6.24 -16.59
N VAL A 5 -5.24 -7.39 -17.17
CA VAL A 5 -5.31 -8.69 -16.46
C VAL A 5 -3.96 -9.11 -15.88
N GLU A 6 -2.86 -8.85 -16.60
CA GLU A 6 -1.51 -9.17 -16.13
C GLU A 6 -1.19 -8.43 -14.83
N LEU A 7 -1.52 -7.14 -14.72
CA LEU A 7 -1.39 -6.39 -13.47
C LEU A 7 -2.23 -7.00 -12.35
N ALA A 8 -3.47 -7.39 -12.63
CA ALA A 8 -4.33 -8.02 -11.63
C ALA A 8 -3.75 -9.36 -11.13
N LEU A 9 -3.17 -10.16 -12.04
CA LEU A 9 -2.50 -11.41 -11.69
C LEU A 9 -1.22 -11.17 -10.88
N ASP A 10 -0.42 -10.16 -11.22
CA ASP A 10 0.75 -9.78 -10.44
C ASP A 10 0.35 -9.37 -9.02
N ILE A 11 -0.68 -8.53 -8.86
CA ILE A 11 -1.20 -8.12 -7.54
C ILE A 11 -1.65 -9.33 -6.74
N LYS A 12 -2.39 -10.26 -7.36
CA LYS A 12 -2.81 -11.51 -6.73
C LYS A 12 -1.62 -12.37 -6.27
N LYS A 13 -0.50 -12.31 -7.00
CA LYS A 13 0.76 -13.00 -6.66
C LYS A 13 1.62 -12.24 -5.63
N GLY A 14 1.12 -11.13 -5.08
CA GLY A 14 1.80 -10.35 -4.04
C GLY A 14 2.58 -9.15 -4.57
N LEU A 15 2.34 -8.71 -5.81
CA LEU A 15 2.86 -7.43 -6.25
C LEU A 15 2.19 -6.30 -5.45
N HIS A 16 3.00 -5.57 -4.70
CA HIS A 16 2.59 -4.41 -3.94
C HIS A 16 3.45 -3.20 -4.30
N PRO A 17 2.94 -1.97 -4.12
CA PRO A 17 3.76 -0.77 -4.24
C PRO A 17 5.00 -0.86 -3.33
N LYS A 18 6.12 -0.30 -3.80
CA LYS A 18 7.31 -0.18 -2.95
C LYS A 18 7.01 0.80 -1.82
N ILE A 19 7.41 0.45 -0.61
CA ILE A 19 7.37 1.35 0.54
C ILE A 19 8.55 2.33 0.40
N ALA A 20 8.30 3.61 0.59
CA ALA A 20 9.33 4.63 0.50
C ALA A 20 10.34 4.49 1.65
N GLU A 21 11.63 4.72 1.39
CA GLU A 21 12.71 4.51 2.37
C GLU A 21 12.58 5.39 3.62
N ASP A 22 11.94 6.56 3.48
CA ASP A 22 11.67 7.53 4.54
C ASP A 22 10.39 7.23 5.34
N THR A 23 9.68 6.14 5.02
CA THR A 23 8.48 5.73 5.76
C THR A 23 8.84 5.36 7.21
N PRO A 24 8.14 5.90 8.23
CA PRO A 24 8.33 5.51 9.63
C PRO A 24 8.25 3.99 9.82
N GLN A 25 9.16 3.41 10.59
CA GLN A 25 9.27 1.97 10.78
C GLN A 25 7.98 1.35 11.35
N CYS A 26 7.32 2.04 12.28
CA CYS A 26 6.02 1.65 12.82
C CYS A 26 4.94 1.53 11.72
N PHE A 27 5.00 2.40 10.70
CA PHE A 27 4.11 2.36 9.53
C PHE A 27 4.49 1.22 8.57
N VAL A 28 5.79 0.96 8.35
CA VAL A 28 6.27 -0.18 7.56
C VAL A 28 5.71 -1.50 8.13
N GLU A 29 5.76 -1.65 9.45
CA GLU A 29 5.21 -2.82 10.13
C GLU A 29 3.69 -2.92 10.04
N LEU A 30 3.00 -1.78 10.05
CA LEU A 30 1.55 -1.76 9.87
C LEU A 30 1.16 -2.17 8.46
N ILE A 31 1.83 -1.62 7.44
CA ILE A 31 1.62 -1.97 6.02
C ILE A 31 1.83 -3.47 5.81
N LYS A 32 2.89 -4.06 6.40
CA LYS A 32 3.14 -5.50 6.33
C LYS A 32 1.98 -6.33 6.89
N ARG A 33 1.37 -5.90 8.01
CA ARG A 33 0.19 -6.58 8.59
C ARG A 33 -1.06 -6.38 7.73
N CYS A 34 -1.26 -5.20 7.15
CA CYS A 34 -2.38 -4.93 6.24
C CYS A 34 -2.32 -5.77 4.97
N LEU A 35 -1.11 -6.04 4.49
CA LEU A 35 -0.83 -6.84 3.28
C LEU A 35 -0.65 -8.33 3.58
N ASP A 36 -1.01 -8.81 4.78
CA ASP A 36 -0.88 -10.23 5.11
C ASP A 36 -1.76 -11.08 4.17
N VAL A 37 -1.17 -12.17 3.68
CA VAL A 37 -1.83 -13.12 2.78
C VAL A 37 -3.03 -13.78 3.47
N ASP A 38 -2.92 -14.03 4.78
CA ASP A 38 -4.05 -14.51 5.58
C ASP A 38 -4.94 -13.33 6.00
N PRO A 39 -6.19 -13.23 5.50
CA PRO A 39 -7.09 -12.13 5.84
C PRO A 39 -7.35 -12.00 7.33
N ARG A 40 -7.24 -13.09 8.10
CA ARG A 40 -7.48 -13.09 9.56
C ARG A 40 -6.36 -12.43 10.34
N ARG A 41 -5.18 -12.27 9.74
CA ARG A 41 -4.02 -11.61 10.34
C ARG A 41 -3.99 -10.10 10.06
N ARG A 42 -4.88 -9.63 9.18
CA ARG A 42 -5.01 -8.20 8.87
C ARG A 42 -5.67 -7.49 10.04
N PRO A 43 -5.18 -6.29 10.40
CA PRO A 43 -5.83 -5.47 11.42
C PRO A 43 -7.23 -5.05 10.98
N SER A 44 -8.15 -4.94 11.93
CA SER A 44 -9.45 -4.33 11.67
C SER A 44 -9.30 -2.81 11.42
N ALA A 45 -10.34 -2.19 10.87
CA ALA A 45 -10.38 -0.74 10.74
C ALA A 45 -10.28 -0.03 12.12
N GLU A 46 -10.84 -0.64 13.16
CA GLU A 46 -10.75 -0.15 14.54
C GLU A 46 -9.31 -0.25 15.08
N ASP A 47 -8.61 -1.37 14.86
CA ASP A 47 -7.20 -1.52 15.26
C ASP A 47 -6.31 -0.49 14.56
N LEU A 48 -6.56 -0.23 13.27
CA LEU A 48 -5.86 0.79 12.50
C LEU A 48 -6.10 2.18 13.08
N MET A 49 -7.36 2.51 13.35
CA MET A 49 -7.76 3.78 13.93
C MET A 49 -7.06 4.02 15.27
N ASN A 50 -7.12 3.04 16.18
CA ASN A 50 -6.51 3.13 17.51
C ASN A 50 -4.99 3.31 17.43
N LYS A 51 -4.31 2.58 16.53
CA LYS A 51 -2.86 2.74 16.35
C LYS A 51 -2.48 4.10 15.80
N ILE A 52 -3.15 4.55 14.74
CA ILE A 52 -2.84 5.82 14.08
C ILE A 52 -3.08 6.98 15.04
N PHE A 53 -4.21 7.00 15.75
CA PHE A 53 -4.47 8.03 16.75
C PHE A 53 -3.54 7.95 17.95
N GLY A 54 -3.13 6.76 18.37
CA GLY A 54 -2.12 6.60 19.42
C GLY A 54 -0.79 7.24 19.02
N TRP A 55 -0.33 7.00 17.79
CA TRP A 55 0.88 7.62 17.27
C TRP A 55 0.76 9.13 17.09
N GLU A 56 -0.37 9.61 16.60
CA GLU A 56 -0.64 11.05 16.47
C GLU A 56 -0.61 11.73 17.83
N PHE A 57 -1.26 11.13 18.83
CA PHE A 57 -1.28 11.67 20.18
C PHE A 57 0.13 11.71 20.78
N GLU A 58 0.90 10.62 20.67
CA GLU A 58 2.28 10.57 21.14
C GLU A 58 3.16 11.61 20.43
N TYR A 59 3.02 11.74 19.10
CA TYR A 59 3.79 12.71 18.32
C TYR A 59 3.47 14.18 18.68
N LEU A 60 2.19 14.49 18.92
CA LEU A 60 1.75 15.88 19.16
C LEU A 60 1.91 16.32 20.63
N TYR A 61 1.69 15.42 21.58
CA TYR A 61 1.59 15.78 23.00
C TYR A 61 2.76 15.31 23.85
N ASN A 62 3.61 14.39 23.35
CA ASN A 62 4.84 13.97 24.04
C ASN A 62 6.10 14.57 23.39
N TYR A 63 6.01 15.79 22.82
CA TYR A 63 7.14 16.45 22.16
C TYR A 63 8.32 16.77 23.11
N ASP A 64 8.06 16.85 24.42
CA ASP A 64 9.08 17.02 25.47
C ASP A 64 9.82 15.70 25.77
N ASP A 65 9.27 14.55 25.35
CA ASP A 65 9.91 13.25 25.45
C ASP A 65 10.66 12.93 24.16
N VAL A 66 11.86 13.50 24.05
CA VAL A 66 12.77 13.25 22.93
C VAL A 66 13.22 11.80 22.81
N GLU A 67 12.97 10.95 23.82
CA GLU A 67 13.25 9.52 23.80
C GLU A 67 12.08 8.68 23.25
N SER A 68 10.91 9.29 22.97
CA SER A 68 9.81 8.60 22.30
C SER A 68 10.24 8.11 20.90
N ASP A 69 10.22 6.79 20.73
CA ASP A 69 10.52 6.13 19.46
C ASP A 69 9.56 6.59 18.35
N ILE A 70 8.27 6.75 18.66
CA ILE A 70 7.27 7.27 17.71
C ILE A 70 7.63 8.69 17.30
N TYR A 71 7.91 9.59 18.25
CA TYR A 71 8.28 10.96 17.93
C TYR A 71 9.49 11.02 16.99
N GLN A 72 10.55 10.27 17.31
CA GLN A 72 11.78 10.22 16.51
C GLN A 72 11.53 9.71 15.09
N GLN A 73 10.76 8.63 14.93
CA GLN A 73 10.47 8.05 13.61
C GLN A 73 9.70 9.03 12.72
N PHE A 74 8.63 9.65 13.24
CA PHE A 74 7.81 10.58 12.45
C PHE A 74 8.52 11.91 12.21
N SER A 75 9.30 12.43 13.17
CA SER A 75 10.08 13.66 13.00
C SER A 75 11.13 13.50 11.90
N LYS A 76 11.86 12.38 11.88
CA LYS A 76 12.83 12.06 10.83
C LYS A 76 12.17 11.93 9.45
N ALA A 77 11.02 11.27 9.36
CA ALA A 77 10.27 11.16 8.12
C ALA A 77 9.81 12.54 7.61
N ASN A 78 9.25 13.38 8.49
CA ASN A 78 8.81 14.73 8.14
C ASN A 78 9.97 15.62 7.64
N GLN A 79 11.13 15.55 8.27
CA GLN A 79 12.33 16.26 7.80
C GLN A 79 12.75 15.80 6.40
N SER A 80 12.64 14.50 6.11
CA SER A 80 12.95 13.95 4.79
C SER A 80 11.99 14.49 3.71
N VAL A 81 10.70 14.61 4.03
CA VAL A 81 9.69 15.16 3.11
C VAL A 81 9.95 16.62 2.74
N LEU A 82 10.40 17.45 3.68
CA LEU A 82 10.70 18.86 3.45
C LEU A 82 11.90 19.07 2.51
N ASN A 83 12.79 18.08 2.41
CA ASN A 83 14.02 18.15 1.62
C ASN A 83 13.88 17.54 0.20
N VAL A 84 12.70 17.05 -0.16
CA VAL A 84 12.45 16.42 -1.47
C VAL A 84 11.63 17.37 -2.35
N GLU A 85 12.21 17.79 -3.48
CA GLU A 85 11.42 18.35 -4.59
C GLU A 85 10.47 17.28 -5.14
N ARG A 86 9.24 17.27 -4.64
CA ARG A 86 8.19 16.36 -5.14
C ARG A 86 7.74 16.85 -6.51
N LYS A 87 8.22 16.21 -7.57
CA LYS A 87 7.62 16.36 -8.90
C LYS A 87 6.15 15.91 -8.81
N PRO A 88 5.18 16.73 -9.24
CA PRO A 88 3.80 16.30 -9.29
C PRO A 88 3.70 15.07 -10.20
N ILE A 89 2.91 14.08 -9.78
CA ILE A 89 2.60 12.89 -10.57
C ILE A 89 1.84 13.37 -11.81
N THR A 90 2.57 13.60 -12.88
CA THR A 90 2.06 14.15 -14.15
C THR A 90 2.09 13.10 -15.25
N GLU A 91 2.88 12.05 -15.09
CA GLU A 91 2.98 10.94 -16.04
C GLU A 91 2.09 9.78 -15.62
N LEU A 92 0.81 9.87 -15.99
CA LEU A 92 -0.08 8.73 -15.94
C LEU A 92 0.14 7.88 -17.18
N HIS A 93 0.16 6.56 -17.01
CA HIS A 93 0.22 5.66 -18.15
C HIS A 93 -1.06 5.81 -18.98
N PRO A 94 -1.01 5.89 -20.33
CA PRO A 94 -2.19 6.13 -21.15
C PRO A 94 -3.26 5.04 -21.03
N GLU A 95 -2.85 3.81 -20.71
CA GLU A 95 -3.74 2.67 -20.45
C GLU A 95 -4.06 2.46 -18.96
N ALA A 96 -3.69 3.40 -18.09
CA ALA A 96 -4.11 3.38 -16.70
C ALA A 96 -5.51 3.98 -16.55
N ILE A 97 -6.27 3.40 -15.64
CA ILE A 97 -7.69 3.69 -15.47
C ILE A 97 -7.93 4.04 -14.00
N TYR A 98 -8.33 5.28 -13.77
CA TYR A 98 -8.56 5.85 -12.43
C TYR A 98 -10.04 6.08 -12.12
N THR A 99 -10.92 5.57 -12.98
CA THR A 99 -12.37 5.57 -12.80
C THR A 99 -12.88 4.19 -12.39
N SER A 100 -13.99 4.17 -11.67
CA SER A 100 -14.65 2.92 -11.27
C SER A 100 -15.07 2.09 -12.48
N ARG A 101 -15.04 0.76 -12.33
CA ARG A 101 -15.50 -0.22 -13.31
C ARG A 101 -16.22 -1.37 -12.61
N PRO A 102 -17.18 -2.04 -13.28
CA PRO A 102 -17.78 -3.26 -12.77
C PRO A 102 -16.71 -4.32 -12.48
N SER A 103 -16.81 -4.96 -11.31
CA SER A 103 -15.87 -6.01 -10.91
C SER A 103 -15.95 -7.27 -11.77
N ASN A 104 -17.12 -7.54 -12.36
CA ASN A 104 -17.36 -8.73 -13.19
C ASN A 104 -16.46 -8.75 -14.42
N ASP A 105 -16.27 -7.60 -15.08
CA ASP A 105 -15.42 -7.48 -16.27
C ASP A 105 -13.97 -7.90 -15.97
N ILE A 106 -13.46 -7.54 -14.79
CA ILE A 106 -12.09 -7.88 -14.36
C ILE A 106 -12.00 -9.37 -14.04
N ILE A 107 -13.00 -9.91 -13.33
CA ILE A 107 -13.04 -11.32 -12.94
C ILE A 107 -13.16 -12.22 -14.18
N GLU A 108 -14.03 -11.87 -15.12
CA GLU A 108 -14.22 -12.59 -16.38
C GLU A 108 -12.92 -12.57 -17.21
N ALA A 109 -12.27 -11.42 -17.32
CA ALA A 109 -11.01 -11.30 -18.03
C ALA A 109 -9.88 -12.11 -17.38
N ILE A 110 -9.81 -12.16 -16.04
CA ILE A 110 -8.87 -13.02 -15.31
C ILE A 110 -9.16 -14.50 -15.57
N ASN A 111 -10.43 -14.92 -15.47
CA ASN A 111 -10.83 -16.30 -15.66
C ASN A 111 -10.57 -16.77 -17.10
N SER A 112 -10.88 -15.93 -18.09
CA SER A 112 -10.60 -16.20 -19.50
C SER A 112 -9.10 -16.40 -19.74
N HIS A 113 -8.25 -15.54 -19.18
CA HIS A 113 -6.80 -15.63 -19.32
C HIS A 113 -6.18 -16.87 -18.65
N LEU A 114 -6.74 -17.32 -17.52
CA LEU A 114 -6.32 -18.58 -16.87
C LEU A 114 -6.75 -19.80 -17.68
N ASN A 115 -7.94 -19.77 -18.26
CA ASN A 115 -8.47 -20.88 -19.06
C ASN A 115 -7.77 -21.00 -20.42
N SER A 116 -7.31 -19.91 -21.03
CA SER A 116 -6.51 -19.94 -22.26
C SER A 116 -5.09 -20.51 -22.06
N GLY A 117 -4.58 -20.56 -20.83
CA GLY A 117 -3.27 -21.17 -20.50
C GLY A 117 -3.34 -22.67 -20.21
N LEU A 118 -4.54 -23.27 -20.26
CA LEU A 118 -4.80 -24.69 -20.00
C LEU A 118 -5.02 -25.52 -21.28
N GLU A 119 -4.62 -25.03 -22.45
CA GLU A 119 -4.58 -25.85 -23.67
C GLU A 119 -3.49 -26.92 -23.56
N ILE A 120 -3.91 -28.06 -23.01
CA ILE A 120 -3.57 -29.46 -23.29
C ILE A 120 -2.17 -29.67 -23.90
N SER A 121 -1.21 -30.06 -23.04
CA SER A 121 -0.13 -30.93 -23.51
C SER A 121 -0.70 -32.35 -23.67
N ASP A 122 -0.97 -32.74 -24.91
CA ASP A 122 -1.11 -34.16 -25.29
C ASP A 122 0.23 -34.90 -25.11
#